data_AF-X0XT80-F1
#
_entry.id   AF-X0XT80-F1
#
_cell.length_a   1.000
_cell.length_b   1.000
_cell.length_c   1.000
_cell.angle_alpha   90.00
_cell.angle_beta   90.00
_cell.angle_gamma   90.00
#
_symmetry.space_group_name_H-M   'P 1'
#
loop_
_entity.id
_entity.type
_entity.pdbx_description
1 polymer ?
#
loop_
_entity_poly.entity_id
_entity_poly.type
_entity_poly.pdbx_seq_one_letter_code
_entity_poly.pdbx_strand_id
1 'polypeptide(L)'
;EYTVNRFFYWTTYSLDGQIYTDTKNTTLSALADGTHQLIVYANYTDSHMGDYTIVGFTVDTTPPNITDVSQAPVNINGTLEEGTKVNATVTDSVSGVERVSLNYTDGNGTWVIAEMTNLEGDVWNGTIPAFPHGTNVTYIIIAEDKAGNTVTTEELYGHPNQYEVLPEFPLWIILPLFLVATASTIAVRKRISIPAFAKICNSIHKILS
;
A
#
# COMPACT_ATOMS: atom_id res chain seq x y z
N GLU A 1 33.43 -13.02 -25.45
CA GLU A 1 33.92 -12.11 -26.52
C GLU A 1 33.88 -12.87 -27.85
N TYR A 2 33.27 -12.29 -28.88
CA TYR A 2 33.25 -12.88 -30.22
C TYR A 2 34.37 -12.21 -31.05
N THR A 3 35.48 -12.92 -31.26
CA THR A 3 36.75 -12.34 -31.75
C THR A 3 36.97 -12.50 -33.26
N VAL A 4 35.92 -12.77 -34.03
CA VAL A 4 36.04 -13.15 -35.44
C VAL A 4 35.25 -12.18 -36.33
N ASN A 5 35.99 -11.38 -37.11
CA ASN A 5 35.42 -10.50 -38.14
C ASN A 5 35.59 -11.15 -39.52
N ARG A 6 34.58 -11.87 -40.00
CA ARG A 6 34.55 -12.51 -41.33
C ARG A 6 33.21 -12.24 -42.03
N PHE A 7 33.21 -12.25 -43.36
CA PHE A 7 31.97 -12.16 -44.14
C PHE A 7 31.10 -13.42 -43.92
N PHE A 8 29.79 -13.22 -43.77
CA PHE A 8 28.78 -14.27 -43.72
C PHE A 8 27.91 -14.22 -44.98
N TYR A 9 27.31 -15.35 -45.35
CA TYR A 9 26.42 -15.45 -46.51
C TYR A 9 24.99 -15.01 -46.17
N TRP A 10 24.46 -15.48 -45.04
CA TRP A 10 23.14 -15.10 -44.55
C TRP A 10 23.06 -15.19 -43.02
N THR A 11 22.10 -14.46 -42.46
CA THR A 11 21.69 -14.54 -41.05
C THR A 11 20.19 -14.83 -40.97
N THR A 12 19.81 -15.70 -40.05
CA THR A 12 18.40 -16.01 -39.73
C THR A 12 18.27 -15.98 -38.22
N TYR A 13 17.07 -15.77 -37.70
CA TYR A 13 16.82 -16.01 -36.28
C TYR A 13 15.67 -16.97 -36.08
N SER A 14 15.66 -17.60 -34.91
CA SER A 14 14.50 -18.28 -34.39
C SER A 14 14.05 -17.59 -33.11
N LEU A 15 12.76 -17.26 -33.03
CA LEU A 15 12.11 -16.80 -31.82
C LEU A 15 11.21 -17.91 -31.32
N ASP A 16 11.44 -18.39 -30.11
CA ASP A 16 10.66 -19.46 -29.46
C ASP A 16 10.47 -20.71 -30.33
N GLY A 17 11.51 -21.07 -31.09
CA GLY A 17 11.52 -22.23 -31.99
C GLY A 17 10.91 -21.97 -33.38
N GLN A 18 10.26 -20.83 -33.62
CA GLN A 18 9.82 -20.43 -34.95
C GLN A 18 10.96 -19.77 -35.71
N ILE A 19 11.26 -20.24 -36.93
CA ILE A 19 12.38 -19.74 -37.75
C ILE A 19 11.90 -18.62 -38.68
N TYR A 20 12.68 -17.55 -38.73
CA TYR A 20 12.46 -16.37 -39.58
C TYR A 20 13.70 -16.11 -40.43
N THR A 21 13.56 -16.23 -41.75
CA THR A 21 14.63 -16.06 -42.74
C THR A 21 14.80 -14.62 -43.20
N ASP A 22 16.04 -14.20 -43.43
CA ASP A 22 16.43 -12.97 -44.13
C ASP A 22 16.04 -11.65 -43.45
N THR A 23 16.37 -11.53 -42.16
CA THR A 23 16.23 -10.26 -41.42
C THR A 23 17.60 -9.71 -41.07
N LYS A 24 18.00 -8.64 -41.76
CA LYS A 24 19.20 -7.87 -41.41
C LYS A 24 18.98 -7.08 -40.11
N ASN A 25 17.85 -6.35 -40.05
CA ASN A 25 17.33 -5.69 -38.85
C ASN A 25 15.85 -6.05 -38.71
N THR A 26 15.41 -6.37 -37.50
CA THR A 26 13.99 -6.63 -37.19
C THR A 26 13.65 -6.05 -35.82
N THR A 27 12.39 -5.68 -35.63
CA THR A 27 11.84 -5.30 -34.33
C THR A 27 10.89 -6.41 -33.91
N LEU A 28 11.16 -7.03 -32.77
CA LEU A 28 10.24 -7.98 -32.15
C LEU A 28 9.18 -7.16 -31.40
N SER A 29 7.93 -7.25 -31.82
CA SER A 29 6.82 -6.47 -31.27
C SER A 29 5.66 -7.37 -30.86
N ALA A 30 4.86 -6.94 -29.90
CA ALA A 30 3.67 -7.66 -29.43
C ALA A 30 3.99 -9.11 -28.98
N LEU A 31 5.14 -9.28 -28.33
CA LEU A 31 5.46 -10.51 -27.63
C LEU A 31 4.55 -10.61 -26.40
N ALA A 32 4.09 -11.82 -26.10
CA ALA A 32 3.35 -12.08 -24.87
C ALA A 32 4.28 -11.94 -23.67
N ASP A 33 3.72 -11.73 -22.48
CA ASP A 33 4.53 -11.75 -21.27
C ASP A 33 5.11 -13.15 -21.00
N GLY A 34 6.32 -13.18 -20.46
CA GLY A 34 7.04 -14.41 -20.13
C GLY A 34 8.46 -14.44 -20.67
N THR A 35 9.10 -15.60 -20.52
CA THR A 35 10.46 -15.83 -20.99
C THR A 35 10.47 -16.20 -22.47
N HIS A 36 11.27 -15.48 -23.22
CA HIS A 36 11.51 -15.71 -24.63
C HIS A 36 12.95 -16.14 -24.89
N GLN A 37 13.12 -16.91 -25.96
CA GLN A 37 14.42 -17.33 -26.45
C GLN A 37 14.60 -16.88 -27.90
N LEU A 38 15.61 -16.05 -28.11
CA LEU A 38 16.09 -15.66 -29.43
C LEU A 38 17.36 -16.43 -29.76
N ILE A 39 17.31 -17.23 -30.82
CA ILE A 39 18.48 -17.89 -31.40
C ILE A 39 18.84 -17.17 -32.70
N VAL A 40 20.05 -16.65 -32.82
CA VAL A 40 20.53 -16.04 -34.06
C VAL A 40 21.55 -16.97 -34.69
N TYR A 41 21.32 -17.34 -35.96
CA TYR A 41 22.24 -18.17 -36.74
C TYR A 41 22.96 -17.31 -37.80
N ALA A 42 24.24 -17.60 -38.00
CA ALA A 42 25.05 -17.00 -39.04
C ALA A 42 25.75 -18.11 -39.84
N ASN A 43 25.59 -18.07 -41.17
CA ASN A 43 26.28 -19.02 -42.05
C ASN A 43 27.50 -18.38 -42.71
N TYR A 44 28.66 -19.02 -42.58
CA TYR A 44 29.95 -18.57 -43.09
C TYR A 44 30.48 -19.37 -44.28
N THR A 45 29.79 -20.44 -44.71
CA THR A 45 30.21 -21.30 -45.83
C THR A 45 29.02 -21.64 -46.73
N ASP A 46 29.26 -22.23 -47.89
CA ASP A 46 28.24 -22.87 -48.73
C ASP A 46 27.66 -24.16 -48.11
N SER A 47 28.22 -24.61 -46.98
CA SER A 47 27.73 -25.73 -46.20
C SER A 47 26.61 -25.34 -45.21
N HIS A 48 25.81 -26.33 -44.80
CA HIS A 48 24.60 -26.13 -44.00
C HIS A 48 24.85 -25.87 -42.50
N MET A 49 26.10 -25.87 -42.01
CA MET A 49 26.39 -25.63 -40.59
C MET A 49 26.94 -24.22 -40.37
N GLY A 50 26.03 -23.31 -39.99
CA GLY A 50 26.36 -22.00 -39.43
C GLY A 50 26.57 -22.06 -37.91
N ASP A 51 27.19 -21.03 -37.34
CA ASP A 51 27.23 -20.84 -35.88
C ASP A 51 25.91 -20.24 -35.39
N TYR A 52 25.64 -20.37 -34.09
CA TYR A 52 24.49 -19.72 -33.46
C TYR A 52 24.82 -19.16 -32.07
N THR A 53 24.03 -18.18 -31.65
CA THR A 53 24.02 -17.65 -30.28
C THR A 53 22.59 -17.67 -29.74
N ILE A 54 22.46 -17.89 -28.44
CA ILE A 54 21.18 -17.88 -27.73
C ILE A 54 21.14 -16.65 -26.82
N VAL A 55 20.04 -15.91 -26.88
CA VAL A 55 19.73 -14.78 -26.00
C VAL A 55 18.39 -15.06 -25.33
N GLY A 56 18.41 -15.21 -24.01
CA GLY A 56 17.19 -15.27 -23.21
C GLY A 56 16.80 -13.89 -22.71
N PHE A 57 15.53 -13.56 -22.77
CA PHE A 57 14.99 -12.31 -22.21
C PHE A 57 13.56 -12.54 -21.70
N THR A 58 13.09 -11.66 -20.84
CA THR A 58 11.72 -11.66 -20.33
C THR A 58 10.98 -10.44 -20.85
N VAL A 59 9.74 -10.63 -21.27
CA VAL A 59 8.80 -9.56 -21.56
C VAL A 59 7.80 -9.51 -20.42
N ASP A 60 7.56 -8.32 -19.89
CA ASP A 60 6.57 -8.11 -18.85
C ASP A 60 5.93 -6.74 -19.05
N THR A 61 4.64 -6.76 -19.37
CA THR A 61 3.80 -5.58 -19.60
C THR A 61 2.73 -5.43 -18.52
N THR A 62 2.74 -6.29 -17.51
CA THR A 62 1.75 -6.32 -16.44
C THR A 62 2.27 -5.63 -15.19
N PRO A 63 1.58 -4.61 -14.65
CA PRO A 63 1.94 -4.04 -13.37
C PRO A 63 1.82 -5.03 -12.20
N PRO A 64 2.54 -4.78 -11.08
CA PRO A 64 2.32 -5.51 -9.84
C PRO A 64 0.86 -5.49 -9.38
N ASN A 65 0.52 -6.36 -8.44
CA ASN A 65 -0.76 -6.38 -7.73
C ASN A 65 -0.55 -6.04 -6.25
N ILE A 66 -1.31 -5.06 -5.74
CA ILE A 66 -1.31 -4.64 -4.33
C ILE A 66 -2.61 -5.10 -3.66
N THR A 67 -2.48 -5.84 -2.56
CA THR A 67 -3.58 -6.38 -1.77
C THR A 67 -3.30 -6.28 -0.27
N ASP A 68 -4.29 -6.63 0.57
CA ASP A 68 -4.17 -6.68 2.03
C ASP A 68 -3.57 -5.41 2.67
N VAL A 69 -3.89 -4.25 2.09
CA VAL A 69 -3.46 -2.96 2.63
C VAL A 69 -4.05 -2.80 4.03
N SER A 70 -3.16 -2.65 5.01
CA SER A 70 -3.51 -2.48 6.41
C SER A 70 -2.62 -1.42 7.05
N GLN A 71 -3.18 -0.72 8.02
CA GLN A 71 -2.46 0.27 8.79
C GLN A 71 -2.68 0.04 10.27
N ALA A 72 -1.63 0.24 11.06
CA ALA A 72 -1.67 0.15 12.51
C ALA A 72 -0.92 1.33 13.13
N PRO A 73 -1.55 2.06 14.05
CA PRO A 73 -2.92 1.90 14.56
C PRO A 73 -3.99 2.39 13.56
N VAL A 74 -5.17 1.74 13.58
CA VAL A 74 -6.34 2.12 12.75
C VAL A 74 -7.00 3.41 13.26
N ASN A 75 -6.87 3.70 14.56
CA ASN A 75 -7.34 4.92 15.21
C ASN A 75 -6.34 5.28 16.31
N ILE A 76 -5.71 6.45 16.22
CA ILE A 76 -4.68 6.86 17.16
C ILE A 76 -5.32 7.71 18.25
N ASN A 77 -5.42 7.20 19.47
CA ASN A 77 -5.65 8.05 20.64
C ASN A 77 -4.29 8.53 21.16
N GLY A 78 -3.86 9.74 20.82
CA GLY A 78 -2.51 10.20 21.22
C GLY A 78 -1.68 10.74 20.08
N THR A 79 -0.50 11.24 20.42
CA THR A 79 0.59 11.39 19.45
C THR A 79 1.33 10.05 19.41
N LEU A 80 1.45 9.39 18.26
CA LEU A 80 2.33 8.22 18.15
C LEU A 80 3.76 8.69 18.01
N GLU A 81 4.58 8.61 19.06
CA GLU A 81 6.01 8.89 18.88
C GLU A 81 6.67 7.99 17.83
N GLU A 82 6.12 6.79 17.59
CA GLU A 82 6.62 5.81 16.61
C GLU A 82 5.98 5.93 15.21
N GLY A 83 4.95 6.76 15.03
CA GLY A 83 4.22 6.89 13.75
C GLY A 83 3.29 5.70 13.41
N THR A 84 2.68 5.74 12.23
CA THR A 84 1.73 4.73 11.73
C THR A 84 2.44 3.74 10.81
N LYS A 85 2.35 2.46 11.13
CA LYS A 85 2.86 1.38 10.27
C LYS A 85 1.82 1.04 9.21
N VAL A 86 2.24 0.97 7.96
CA VAL A 86 1.42 0.58 6.81
C VAL A 86 2.02 -0.68 6.22
N ASN A 87 1.21 -1.72 6.09
CA ASN A 87 1.59 -2.98 5.47
C ASN A 87 0.75 -3.22 4.21
N ALA A 88 1.33 -3.87 3.21
CA ALA A 88 0.60 -4.36 2.05
C ALA A 88 1.26 -5.61 1.49
N THR A 89 0.45 -6.48 0.88
CA THR A 89 0.93 -7.62 0.11
C THR A 89 1.11 -7.16 -1.34
N VAL A 90 2.34 -7.24 -1.85
CA VAL A 90 2.68 -6.82 -3.22
C VAL A 90 3.30 -7.99 -3.97
N THR A 91 2.69 -8.34 -5.09
CA THR A 91 3.08 -9.49 -5.91
C THR A 91 3.26 -9.07 -7.36
N ASP A 92 4.23 -9.67 -8.04
CA ASP A 92 4.29 -9.69 -9.50
C ASP A 92 4.71 -11.09 -9.95
N SER A 93 4.06 -11.60 -11.01
CA SER A 93 4.19 -13.00 -11.42
C SER A 93 5.19 -13.23 -12.54
N VAL A 94 5.67 -12.16 -13.20
CA VAL A 94 6.49 -12.28 -14.42
C VAL A 94 7.92 -11.80 -14.17
N SER A 95 8.12 -10.53 -13.81
CA SER A 95 9.45 -9.97 -13.54
C SER A 95 9.79 -9.89 -12.04
N GLY A 96 8.77 -9.96 -11.18
CA GLY A 96 8.85 -9.81 -9.74
C GLY A 96 8.89 -8.34 -9.31
N VAL A 97 8.64 -8.11 -8.02
CA VAL A 97 8.62 -6.76 -7.44
C VAL A 97 10.06 -6.21 -7.35
N GLU A 98 10.27 -4.97 -7.78
CA GLU A 98 11.54 -4.23 -7.65
C GLU A 98 11.50 -3.31 -6.43
N ARG A 99 10.44 -2.50 -6.30
CA ARG A 99 10.32 -1.51 -5.23
C ARG A 99 8.87 -1.27 -4.83
N VAL A 100 8.69 -0.99 -3.54
CA VAL A 100 7.42 -0.50 -2.99
C VAL A 100 7.72 0.75 -2.17
N SER A 101 6.94 1.80 -2.40
CA SER A 101 7.10 3.07 -1.70
C SER A 101 5.74 3.58 -1.21
N LEU A 102 5.79 4.33 -0.12
CA LEU A 102 4.64 4.96 0.52
C LEU A 102 4.73 6.47 0.28
N ASN A 103 3.76 7.02 -0.45
CA ASN A 103 3.65 8.44 -0.69
C ASN A 103 2.54 9.03 0.19
N TYR A 104 2.85 9.97 1.09
CA TYR A 104 1.88 10.47 2.07
C TYR A 104 1.93 12.00 2.24
N THR A 105 0.85 12.58 2.75
CA THR A 105 0.70 14.00 3.07
C THR A 105 -0.15 14.18 4.33
N ASP A 106 0.09 15.27 5.06
CA ASP A 106 -0.67 15.71 6.24
C ASP A 106 -1.81 16.71 5.89
N GLY A 107 -2.11 16.85 4.60
CA GLY A 107 -3.08 17.81 4.08
C GLY A 107 -2.49 19.20 3.77
N ASN A 108 -1.18 19.42 3.95
CA ASN A 108 -0.53 20.69 3.61
C ASN A 108 -0.26 20.87 2.09
N GLY A 109 -0.59 19.87 1.27
CA GLY A 109 -0.39 19.88 -0.19
C GLY A 109 0.99 19.41 -0.65
N THR A 110 1.91 19.10 0.26
CA THR A 110 3.21 18.50 -0.02
C THR A 110 3.15 17.00 0.25
N TRP A 111 3.59 16.23 -0.73
CA TRP A 111 3.69 14.78 -0.65
C TRP A 111 5.13 14.37 -0.33
N VAL A 112 5.27 13.39 0.57
CA VAL A 112 6.55 12.84 1.01
C VAL A 112 6.58 11.36 0.67
N ILE A 113 7.68 10.92 0.06
CA ILE A 113 7.92 9.51 -0.26
C ILE A 113 8.77 8.89 0.83
N ALA A 114 8.30 7.77 1.39
CA ALA A 114 9.05 6.87 2.25
C ALA A 114 9.17 5.52 1.55
N GLU A 115 10.36 4.93 1.56
CA GLU A 115 10.56 3.57 1.05
C GLU A 115 9.90 2.55 1.98
N MET A 116 9.27 1.52 1.41
CA MET A 116 8.79 0.36 2.16
C MET A 116 9.84 -0.75 2.10
N THR A 117 9.92 -1.56 3.16
CA THR A 117 10.84 -2.71 3.23
C THR A 117 10.07 -4.02 3.17
N ASN A 118 10.62 -5.00 2.47
CA ASN A 118 10.07 -6.34 2.46
C ASN A 118 10.28 -6.98 3.85
N LEU A 119 9.18 -7.27 4.54
CA LEU A 119 9.20 -7.82 5.90
C LEU A 119 9.35 -9.34 5.85
N GLU A 120 8.43 -10.01 5.15
CA GLU A 120 8.41 -11.46 4.96
C GLU A 120 7.54 -11.80 3.74
N GLY A 121 8.06 -12.68 2.87
CA GLY A 121 7.36 -13.10 1.65
C GLY A 121 7.00 -11.91 0.77
N ASP A 122 5.71 -11.76 0.48
CA ASP A 122 5.18 -10.67 -0.36
C ASP A 122 4.69 -9.48 0.47
N VAL A 123 4.92 -9.47 1.80
CA VAL A 123 4.46 -8.41 2.70
C VAL A 123 5.52 -7.32 2.82
N TRP A 124 5.13 -6.10 2.45
CA TRP A 124 5.94 -4.90 2.55
C TRP A 124 5.43 -4.00 3.66
N ASN A 125 6.35 -3.39 4.43
CA ASN A 125 6.02 -2.47 5.51
C ASN A 125 6.66 -1.08 5.30
N GLY A 126 5.91 -0.04 5.66
CA GLY A 126 6.35 1.35 5.66
C GLY A 126 5.91 2.03 6.94
N THR A 127 6.55 3.15 7.28
CA THR A 127 6.16 3.95 8.46
C THR A 127 5.91 5.39 8.04
N ILE A 128 4.71 5.88 8.35
CA ILE A 128 4.37 7.30 8.26
C ILE A 128 4.71 7.93 9.62
N PRO A 129 5.51 9.00 9.67
CA PRO A 129 5.85 9.68 10.92
C PRO A 129 4.63 10.16 11.72
N ALA A 130 4.88 10.44 12.99
CA ALA A 130 3.92 11.05 13.90
C ALA A 130 3.41 12.40 13.36
N PHE A 131 2.10 12.64 13.48
CA PHE A 131 1.50 13.95 13.24
C PHE A 131 0.70 14.44 14.46
N PRO A 132 0.49 15.76 14.60
CA PRO A 132 -0.39 16.31 15.64
C PRO A 132 -1.83 15.80 15.56
N HIS A 133 -2.57 15.95 16.66
CA HIS A 133 -3.98 15.62 16.71
C HIS A 133 -4.80 16.48 15.75
N GLY A 134 -5.84 15.87 15.15
CA GLY A 134 -6.69 16.49 14.13
C GLY A 134 -6.05 16.56 12.75
N THR A 135 -4.85 16.00 12.56
CA THR A 135 -4.26 15.86 11.22
C THR A 135 -4.97 14.74 10.47
N ASN A 136 -5.46 15.09 9.27
CA ASN A 136 -5.93 14.13 8.28
C ASN A 136 -4.76 13.73 7.39
N VAL A 137 -4.27 12.51 7.60
CA VAL A 137 -3.17 11.96 6.81
C VAL A 137 -3.76 11.20 5.63
N THR A 138 -3.26 11.50 4.45
CA THR A 138 -3.62 10.81 3.20
C THR A 138 -2.37 10.10 2.66
N TYR A 139 -2.51 8.88 2.17
CA TYR A 139 -1.39 8.13 1.60
C TYR A 139 -1.79 7.22 0.45
N ILE A 140 -0.80 6.91 -0.38
CA ILE A 140 -0.87 6.04 -1.55
C ILE A 140 0.34 5.10 -1.49
N ILE A 141 0.13 3.81 -1.73
CA ILE A 141 1.22 2.86 -1.93
C ILE A 141 1.49 2.76 -3.42
N ILE A 142 2.76 2.83 -3.81
CA ILE A 142 3.26 2.72 -5.18
C ILE A 142 4.11 1.45 -5.25
N ALA A 143 3.78 0.55 -6.17
CA ALA A 143 4.57 -0.64 -6.45
C ALA A 143 5.14 -0.58 -7.87
N GLU A 144 6.39 -1.00 -8.02
CA GLU A 144 7.14 -1.08 -9.27
C GLU A 144 7.74 -2.50 -9.40
N ASP A 145 7.56 -3.13 -10.56
CA ASP A 145 8.21 -4.40 -10.89
C ASP A 145 9.61 -4.21 -11.54
N LYS A 146 10.28 -5.31 -11.87
CA LYS A 146 11.62 -5.26 -12.50
C LYS A 146 11.61 -4.89 -13.98
N ALA A 147 10.43 -4.87 -14.60
CA ALA A 147 10.24 -4.40 -15.96
C ALA A 147 9.90 -2.89 -16.03
N GLY A 148 9.68 -2.25 -14.88
CA GLY A 148 9.36 -0.84 -14.74
C GLY A 148 7.87 -0.55 -14.87
N ASN A 149 6.99 -1.55 -14.81
CA ASN A 149 5.56 -1.29 -14.72
C ASN A 149 5.20 -0.90 -13.28
N THR A 150 4.28 0.07 -13.16
CA THR A 150 3.90 0.63 -11.86
C THR A 150 2.40 0.55 -11.63
N VAL A 151 1.99 0.38 -10.38
CA VAL A 151 0.60 0.51 -9.94
C VAL A 151 0.52 1.27 -8.63
N THR A 152 -0.59 1.97 -8.42
CA THR A 152 -0.87 2.63 -7.15
C THR A 152 -2.18 2.15 -6.51
N THR A 153 -2.27 2.23 -5.17
CA THR A 153 -3.55 1.96 -4.48
C THR A 153 -4.67 2.94 -4.86
N GLU A 154 -4.31 4.17 -5.25
CA GLU A 154 -5.30 5.15 -5.72
C GLU A 154 -5.92 4.72 -7.05
N GLU A 155 -5.13 4.21 -7.99
CA GLU A 155 -5.65 3.65 -9.25
C GLU A 155 -6.52 2.40 -9.02
N LEU A 156 -6.12 1.54 -8.08
CA LEU A 156 -6.85 0.29 -7.77
C LEU A 156 -8.20 0.55 -7.06
N TYR A 157 -8.23 1.48 -6.10
CA TYR A 157 -9.42 1.74 -5.29
C TYR A 157 -10.23 2.96 -5.77
N GLY A 158 -9.68 3.76 -6.67
CA GLY A 158 -10.27 5.01 -7.19
C GLY A 158 -10.18 6.20 -6.22
N HIS A 159 -9.54 6.02 -5.06
CA HIS A 159 -9.30 7.07 -4.08
C HIS A 159 -8.07 6.73 -3.22
N PRO A 160 -7.39 7.73 -2.64
CA PRO A 160 -6.28 7.47 -1.72
C PRO A 160 -6.78 6.91 -0.39
N ASN A 161 -5.87 6.30 0.38
CA ASN A 161 -6.14 5.88 1.75
C ASN A 161 -6.01 7.08 2.70
N GLN A 162 -6.78 7.10 3.77
CA GLN A 162 -6.76 8.21 4.73
C GLN A 162 -7.06 7.78 6.15
N TYR A 163 -6.50 8.50 7.13
CA TYR A 163 -6.85 8.37 8.55
C TYR A 163 -6.69 9.70 9.29
N GLU A 164 -7.40 9.82 10.42
CA GLU A 164 -7.33 10.97 11.30
C GLU A 164 -6.58 10.61 12.59
N VAL A 165 -5.70 11.51 13.04
CA VAL A 165 -5.04 11.39 14.36
C VAL A 165 -5.98 11.91 15.44
N LEU A 166 -6.56 11.03 16.27
CA LEU A 166 -7.55 11.44 17.28
C LEU A 166 -6.86 12.08 18.51
N PRO A 167 -7.52 13.05 19.18
CA PRO A 167 -7.05 13.58 20.46
C PRO A 167 -6.91 12.48 21.52
N GLU A 168 -5.83 12.49 22.30
CA GLU A 168 -5.86 11.79 23.58
C GLU A 168 -6.79 12.55 24.53
N PHE A 169 -7.79 11.87 25.08
CA PHE A 169 -8.51 12.39 26.24
C PHE A 169 -7.82 11.86 27.48
N PRO A 170 -7.05 12.69 28.19
CA PRO A 170 -6.26 12.16 29.27
C PRO A 170 -7.19 11.84 30.46
N LEU A 171 -6.99 10.68 31.09
CA LEU A 171 -7.89 10.13 32.11
C LEU A 171 -8.13 11.09 33.29
N TRP A 172 -7.14 11.91 33.65
CA TRP A 172 -7.28 12.98 34.66
C TRP A 172 -8.25 14.10 34.30
N ILE A 173 -8.70 14.24 33.05
CA ILE A 173 -9.81 15.15 32.66
C ILE A 173 -11.15 14.40 32.71
N ILE A 174 -11.17 13.14 32.28
CA ILE A 174 -12.39 12.30 32.28
C ILE A 174 -12.86 12.01 33.72
N LEU A 175 -11.94 11.64 34.62
CA LEU A 175 -12.27 11.28 36.00
C LEU A 175 -12.99 12.39 36.78
N PRO A 176 -12.48 13.65 36.84
CA PRO A 176 -13.16 14.73 37.54
C PRO A 176 -14.49 15.10 36.88
N LEU A 177 -14.63 15.00 35.55
CA LEU A 177 -15.91 15.23 34.87
C LEU A 177 -16.98 14.23 35.31
N PHE A 178 -16.63 12.94 35.42
CA PHE A 178 -17.51 11.92 35.98
C PHE A 178 -17.83 12.14 37.46
N LEU A 179 -16.85 12.56 38.26
CA LEU A 179 -17.07 12.89 39.68
C LEU A 179 -18.02 14.08 39.85
N VAL A 180 -17.92 15.12 39.01
CA VAL A 180 -18.82 16.28 39.03
C VAL A 180 -20.23 15.89 38.57
N ALA A 181 -20.37 15.06 37.52
CA ALA A 181 -21.66 14.59 37.06
C ALA A 181 -22.37 13.70 38.11
N THR A 182 -21.63 12.80 38.74
CA THR A 182 -22.16 11.95 39.83
C THR A 182 -22.52 12.78 41.08
N ALA A 183 -21.69 13.74 41.49
CA ALA A 183 -22.03 14.66 42.58
C ALA A 183 -23.27 15.50 42.26
N SER A 184 -23.41 15.99 41.02
CA SER A 184 -24.57 16.78 40.58
C SER A 184 -25.86 15.95 40.58
N THR A 185 -25.82 14.71 40.09
CA THR A 185 -26.98 13.81 40.14
C THR A 185 -27.37 13.44 41.57
N ILE A 186 -26.40 13.21 42.46
CA ILE A 186 -26.64 12.99 43.89
C ILE A 186 -27.27 14.24 44.53
N ALA A 187 -26.76 15.43 44.23
CA ALA A 187 -27.29 16.69 44.75
C ALA A 187 -28.71 16.97 44.26
N VAL A 188 -29.02 16.69 42.99
CA VAL A 188 -30.38 16.79 42.43
C VAL A 188 -31.32 15.77 43.09
N ARG A 189 -30.91 14.50 43.23
CA ARG A 189 -31.70 13.49 43.96
C ARG A 189 -31.96 13.90 45.41
N LYS A 190 -30.94 14.40 46.12
CA LYS A 190 -31.09 14.90 47.49
C LYS A 190 -31.97 16.14 47.56
N ARG A 191 -31.89 17.08 46.60
CA ARG A 191 -32.79 18.26 46.54
C ARG A 191 -34.25 17.87 46.26
N ILE A 192 -34.49 16.90 45.37
CA ILE A 192 -35.83 16.34 45.13
C ILE A 192 -36.34 15.60 46.39
N SER A 193 -35.43 15.08 47.21
CA SER A 193 -35.71 14.40 48.48
C SER A 193 -35.92 15.33 49.71
N ILE A 194 -36.12 16.64 49.55
CA ILE A 194 -36.32 17.58 50.68
C ILE A 194 -37.67 18.34 50.50
N PRO A 195 -38.35 18.73 51.58
CA PRO A 195 -39.37 18.06 52.38
C PRO A 195 -40.81 18.26 51.83
N ALA A 196 -40.98 18.60 50.54
CA ALA A 196 -42.29 18.95 49.97
C ALA A 196 -43.23 17.74 49.95
N PHE A 197 -42.73 16.57 49.55
CA PHE A 197 -43.50 15.32 49.56
C PHE A 197 -43.83 14.83 50.97
N ALA A 198 -42.89 14.97 51.91
CA ALA A 198 -43.11 14.61 53.31
C ALA A 198 -44.17 15.50 53.98
N LYS A 199 -44.19 16.81 53.67
CA LYS A 199 -45.25 17.74 54.13
C LYS A 199 -46.61 17.43 53.49
N ILE A 200 -46.66 17.07 52.21
CA ILE A 200 -47.90 16.73 51.51
C ILE A 200 -48.49 15.42 52.05
N CYS A 201 -47.68 14.37 52.23
CA CYS A 201 -48.13 13.12 52.83
C CYS A 201 -48.61 13.29 54.28
N ASN A 202 -47.92 14.10 55.10
CA ASN A 202 -48.38 14.39 56.46
C ASN A 202 -49.67 15.24 56.50
N SER A 203 -49.86 16.16 55.55
CA SER A 203 -51.09 16.95 55.45
C SER A 203 -52.28 16.10 54.98
N ILE A 204 -52.08 15.18 54.03
CA ILE A 204 -53.16 14.28 53.56
C ILE A 204 -53.56 13.29 54.66
N HIS A 205 -52.60 12.75 55.42
CA HIS A 205 -52.89 11.85 56.54
C HIS A 205 -53.73 12.54 57.64
N LYS A 206 -53.47 13.82 57.93
CA LYS A 206 -54.26 14.61 58.89
C LYS A 206 -55.68 14.97 58.43
N ILE A 207 -55.97 14.92 57.13
CA ILE A 207 -57.30 15.21 56.58
C ILE A 207 -58.16 13.95 56.51
N LEU A 208 -57.54 12.76 56.57
CA LEU A 208 -58.20 11.45 56.44
C LEU A 208 -58.37 10.69 57.77
N SER A 209 -57.97 11.26 58.92
CA SER A 209 -58.26 10.75 60.27
C SER A 209 -59.20 11.70 61.02
#